data_AF-A0A522YDF9-F1
#
_entry.id   AF-A0A522YDF9-F1
#
_cell.length_a   1.000
_cell.length_b   1.000
_cell.length_c   1.000
_cell.angle_alpha   90.00
_cell.angle_beta   90.00
_cell.angle_gamma   90.00
#
_symmetry.space_group_name_H-M   'P 1'
#
loop_
_entity.id
_entity.type
_entity.pdbx_description
1 polymer ?
#
loop_
_entity_poly.entity_id
_entity_poly.type
_entity_poly.pdbx_seq_one_letter_code
_entity_poly.pdbx_strand_id
1 'polypeptide(L)'
;NNIIRLAEEFINKHGKENISLVILGRKGFSHFKKSGLEVSGAYIGLNGRYSDKLFEEISAYLSDSYLSGKFSSIYAAYTFARTSLAYKPVIENILGIKKSVSPKKDYILEPDL
;
A
#
# COMPACT_ATOMS: atom_id res chain seq x y z
N ASN A 1 -2.21 -11.83 14.51
CA ASN A 1 -1.50 -11.67 13.22
C ASN A 1 -0.76 -10.36 13.29
N ASN A 2 0.58 -10.38 13.26
CA ASN A 2 1.38 -9.21 13.64
C ASN A 2 1.15 -8.00 12.72
N ILE A 3 0.82 -8.21 11.44
CA ILE A 3 0.52 -7.12 10.51
C ILE A 3 -0.88 -6.50 10.74
N ILE A 4 -1.89 -7.29 11.12
CA ILE A 4 -3.24 -6.75 11.39
C ILE A 4 -3.19 -5.85 12.62
N ARG A 5 -2.52 -6.29 13.70
CA ARG A 5 -2.34 -5.48 14.91
C ARG A 5 -1.63 -4.16 14.58
N LEU A 6 -0.56 -4.21 13.79
CA LEU A 6 0.17 -3.00 13.39
C LEU A 6 -0.70 -2.05 12.55
N ALA A 7 -1.53 -2.60 11.65
CA ALA A 7 -2.48 -1.81 10.87
C ALA A 7 -3.55 -1.16 11.76
N GLU A 8 -4.10 -1.87 12.75
CA GLU A 8 -5.04 -1.30 13.73
C GLU A 8 -4.42 -0.17 14.54
N GLU A 9 -3.18 -0.32 15.00
CA GLU A 9 -2.44 0.73 15.70
C GLU A 9 -2.26 1.97 14.83
N PHE A 10 -1.89 1.78 13.57
CA PHE A 10 -1.79 2.86 12.60
C PHE A 10 -3.15 3.54 12.37
N ILE A 11 -4.22 2.75 12.20
CA ILE A 11 -5.57 3.26 11.97
C ILE A 11 -6.05 4.08 13.17
N ASN A 12 -5.90 3.56 14.38
CA ASN A 12 -6.32 4.24 15.59
C ASN A 12 -5.53 5.55 15.82
N LYS A 13 -4.25 5.57 15.43
CA LYS A 13 -3.41 6.77 15.53
C LYS A 13 -3.84 7.89 14.58
N HIS A 14 -4.35 7.54 13.40
CA HIS A 14 -4.67 8.49 12.32
C HIS A 14 -6.17 8.80 12.19
N GLY A 15 -7.04 8.05 12.87
CA GLY A 15 -8.49 8.18 12.76
C GLY A 15 -9.05 7.31 11.63
N LYS A 16 -10.17 6.63 11.89
CA LYS A 16 -10.79 5.70 10.93
C LYS A 16 -11.37 6.44 9.73
N GLU A 17 -11.88 7.64 9.96
CA GLU A 17 -12.45 8.54 8.98
C GLU A 17 -11.43 9.10 7.98
N ASN A 18 -10.14 9.06 8.33
CA ASN A 18 -9.04 9.55 7.49
C ASN A 18 -8.37 8.43 6.69
N ILE A 19 -8.88 7.19 6.76
CA ILE A 19 -8.24 6.02 6.16
C ILE A 19 -9.26 5.24 5.33
N SER A 20 -8.86 4.99 4.07
CA SER A 20 -9.49 4.00 3.21
C SER A 20 -8.52 2.84 2.97
N LEU A 21 -9.06 1.62 2.92
CA LEU A 21 -8.27 0.39 2.77
C LEU A 21 -8.44 -0.23 1.37
N VAL A 22 -7.30 -0.59 0.78
CA VAL A 22 -7.23 -1.60 -0.28
C VAL A 22 -6.66 -2.87 0.34
N ILE A 23 -7.44 -3.95 0.31
CA ILE A 23 -7.11 -5.19 1.02
C ILE A 23 -6.75 -6.30 0.05
N LEU A 24 -5.57 -6.87 0.24
CA LEU A 24 -5.10 -8.06 -0.47
C LEU A 24 -5.25 -9.28 0.45
N GLY A 25 -6.16 -10.19 0.10
CA GLY A 25 -6.34 -11.48 0.75
C GLY A 25 -7.47 -11.56 1.78
N ARG A 26 -7.95 -12.79 1.99
CA ARG A 26 -9.14 -13.11 2.80
C ARG A 26 -9.03 -12.67 4.26
N LYS A 27 -7.84 -12.80 4.86
CA LYS A 27 -7.66 -12.59 6.30
C LYS A 27 -7.84 -11.12 6.71
N GLY A 28 -7.26 -10.19 5.94
CA GLY A 28 -7.47 -8.76 6.16
C GLY A 28 -8.92 -8.37 5.92
N PHE A 29 -9.53 -8.90 4.85
CA PHE A 29 -10.90 -8.54 4.50
C PHE A 29 -11.90 -9.00 5.56
N SER A 30 -11.79 -10.26 6.01
CA SER A 30 -12.63 -10.78 7.09
C SER A 30 -12.52 -9.97 8.38
N HIS A 31 -11.34 -9.42 8.67
CA HIS A 31 -11.09 -8.61 9.87
C HIS A 31 -11.70 -7.21 9.76
N PHE A 32 -11.43 -6.49 8.66
CA PHE A 32 -11.80 -5.09 8.53
C PHE A 32 -13.19 -4.83 7.93
N LYS A 33 -13.84 -5.82 7.30
CA LYS A 33 -15.15 -5.61 6.65
C LYS A 33 -16.28 -5.10 7.56
N LYS A 34 -16.19 -5.31 8.89
CA LYS A 34 -17.18 -4.83 9.88
C LYS A 34 -16.63 -3.73 10.79
N SER A 35 -15.50 -3.13 10.44
CA SER A 35 -14.77 -2.21 11.33
C SER A 35 -15.25 -0.75 11.28
N GLY A 36 -16.16 -0.43 10.34
CA GLY A 36 -16.59 0.93 10.02
C GLY A 36 -15.62 1.71 9.12
N LEU A 37 -14.52 1.09 8.70
CA LEU A 37 -13.58 1.68 7.74
C LEU A 37 -14.12 1.61 6.31
N GLU A 38 -13.77 2.61 5.51
CA GLU A 38 -13.96 2.53 4.07
C GLU A 38 -13.02 1.46 3.49
N VAL A 39 -13.56 0.53 2.72
CA VAL A 39 -12.79 -0.47 1.97
C VAL A 39 -12.98 -0.19 0.49
N SER A 40 -12.09 0.63 -0.07
CA SER A 40 -12.11 1.03 -1.48
C SER A 40 -11.78 -0.12 -2.45
N GLY A 41 -11.16 -1.20 -1.98
CA GLY A 41 -10.90 -2.38 -2.80
C GLY A 41 -10.59 -3.62 -1.96
N ALA A 42 -11.03 -4.80 -2.42
CA ALA A 42 -10.74 -6.08 -1.76
C ALA A 42 -10.48 -7.20 -2.77
N TYR A 43 -9.24 -7.66 -2.82
CA TYR A 43 -8.78 -8.69 -3.74
C TYR A 43 -8.57 -10.01 -2.99
N ILE A 44 -9.60 -10.86 -3.01
CA ILE A 44 -9.61 -12.16 -2.33
C ILE A 44 -9.45 -13.30 -3.34
N GLY A 45 -8.99 -14.46 -2.85
CA GLY A 45 -8.87 -15.66 -3.70
C GLY A 45 -7.66 -15.68 -4.63
N LEU A 46 -6.66 -14.81 -4.39
CA LEU A 46 -5.45 -14.74 -5.22
C LEU A 46 -4.64 -16.04 -5.22
N ASN A 47 -4.69 -16.84 -4.14
CA ASN A 47 -4.02 -18.15 -4.05
C ASN A 47 -2.54 -18.15 -4.52
N GLY A 48 -1.81 -17.06 -4.28
CA GLY A 48 -0.42 -16.89 -4.72
C GLY A 48 -0.24 -16.50 -6.20
N ARG A 49 -1.34 -16.38 -6.96
CA ARG A 49 -1.38 -15.90 -8.34
C ARG A 49 -1.57 -14.38 -8.32
N TYR A 50 -0.46 -13.67 -8.25
CA TYR A 50 -0.42 -12.24 -8.54
C TYR A 50 -0.19 -12.11 -10.05
N SER A 51 -1.15 -11.54 -10.77
CA SER A 51 -1.03 -11.28 -12.20
C SER A 51 -0.60 -9.84 -12.45
N ASP A 52 0.10 -9.61 -13.56
CA ASP A 52 0.48 -8.27 -14.00
C ASP A 52 -0.76 -7.36 -14.13
N LYS A 53 -1.85 -7.89 -14.68
CA LYS A 53 -3.12 -7.19 -14.78
C LYS A 53 -3.66 -6.70 -13.42
N LEU A 54 -3.57 -7.53 -12.37
CA LEU A 54 -4.00 -7.12 -11.03
C LEU A 54 -3.11 -6.01 -10.47
N PHE A 55 -1.81 -6.12 -10.72
CA PHE A 55 -0.85 -5.12 -10.31
C PHE A 55 -1.10 -3.79 -11.02
N GLU A 56 -1.33 -3.80 -12.33
CA GLU A 56 -1.68 -2.63 -13.13
C GLU A 56 -2.97 -1.97 -12.62
N GLU A 57 -4.02 -2.75 -12.35
CA GLU A 57 -5.29 -2.24 -11.84
C GLU A 57 -5.12 -1.52 -10.49
N ILE A 58 -4.42 -2.15 -9.54
CA ILE A 58 -4.17 -1.56 -8.22
C ILE A 58 -3.28 -0.32 -8.36
N SER A 59 -2.24 -0.39 -9.17
CA SER A 59 -1.27 0.71 -9.33
C SER A 59 -1.92 1.92 -9.99
N ALA A 60 -2.75 1.71 -11.01
CA ALA A 60 -3.51 2.77 -11.66
C ALA A 60 -4.48 3.43 -10.67
N TYR A 61 -5.28 2.64 -9.94
CA TYR A 61 -6.18 3.16 -8.93
C TYR A 61 -5.47 4.01 -7.85
N LEU A 62 -4.35 3.52 -7.32
CA LEU A 62 -3.57 4.22 -6.31
C LEU A 62 -2.96 5.51 -6.86
N SER A 63 -2.41 5.46 -8.08
CA SER A 63 -1.80 6.62 -8.74
C SER A 63 -2.83 7.70 -9.03
N ASP A 64 -3.97 7.34 -9.63
CA ASP A 64 -5.05 8.28 -9.96
C ASP A 64 -5.63 8.90 -8.70
N SER A 65 -5.82 8.12 -7.64
CA SER A 65 -6.33 8.62 -6.36
C SER A 65 -5.36 9.59 -5.68
N TYR A 66 -4.05 9.41 -5.88
CA TYR A 66 -3.04 10.35 -5.39
C TYR A 66 -2.98 11.62 -6.24
N LEU A 67 -2.89 11.48 -7.57
CA LEU A 67 -2.74 12.59 -8.51
C LEU A 67 -3.98 13.49 -8.57
N SER A 68 -5.17 12.91 -8.37
CA SER A 68 -6.42 13.68 -8.22
C SER A 68 -6.56 14.41 -6.88
N GLY A 69 -5.67 14.15 -5.92
CA GLY A 69 -5.73 14.72 -4.57
C GLY A 69 -6.72 14.04 -3.64
N LYS A 70 -7.37 12.94 -4.05
CA LYS A 70 -8.27 12.16 -3.19
C LYS A 70 -7.55 11.63 -1.95
N PHE A 71 -6.31 11.17 -2.09
CA PHE A 71 -5.45 10.79 -0.97
C PHE A 71 -4.12 11.54 -1.03
N SER A 72 -3.70 12.11 0.10
CA SER A 72 -2.41 12.83 0.21
C SER A 72 -1.22 11.92 0.50
N SER A 73 -1.45 10.66 0.84
CA SER A 73 -0.40 9.68 1.16
C SER A 73 -0.92 8.26 0.97
N ILE A 74 -0.04 7.37 0.51
CA ILE A 74 -0.35 5.95 0.33
C ILE A 74 0.64 5.12 1.11
N TYR A 75 0.13 4.21 1.93
CA TYR A 75 0.93 3.33 2.77
C TYR A 75 0.71 1.86 2.42
N ALA A 76 1.79 1.08 2.37
CA ALA A 76 1.74 -0.36 2.23
C ALA A 76 1.98 -1.03 3.59
N ALA A 77 1.05 -1.88 4.02
CA ALA A 77 1.15 -2.69 5.22
C ALA A 77 1.42 -4.16 4.85
N TYR A 78 2.63 -4.65 5.14
CA TYR A 78 3.03 -6.02 4.80
C TYR A 78 4.01 -6.61 5.81
N THR A 79 4.33 -7.89 5.65
CA THR A 79 5.35 -8.57 6.45
C THR A 79 6.63 -8.67 5.63
N PHE A 80 7.69 -7.99 6.06
CA PHE A 80 9.01 -8.06 5.46
C PHE A 80 9.81 -9.25 6.03
N ALA A 81 10.28 -10.14 5.17
CA ALA A 81 11.17 -11.24 5.54
C ALA A 81 12.62 -10.72 5.56
N ARG A 82 13.18 -10.48 6.75
CA ARG A 82 14.58 -10.04 6.90
C ARG A 82 15.55 -11.18 6.67
N THR A 83 15.20 -12.37 7.15
CA THR A 83 15.89 -13.63 6.94
C THR A 83 14.83 -14.74 6.84
N SER A 84 15.23 -15.96 6.50
CA SER A 84 14.30 -17.10 6.46
C SER A 84 13.58 -17.38 7.78
N LEU A 85 14.13 -16.90 8.91
CA LEU A 85 13.59 -17.10 10.27
C LEU A 85 13.03 -15.81 10.90
N ALA A 86 13.29 -14.63 10.33
CA ALA A 86 12.92 -13.34 10.91
C ALA A 86 11.95 -12.57 10.00
N TYR A 87 10.70 -12.48 10.46
CA TYR A 87 9.62 -11.74 9.80
C TYR A 87 9.23 -10.52 10.63
N LYS A 88 9.13 -9.35 9.99
CA LYS A 88 8.77 -8.09 10.65
C LYS A 88 7.56 -7.45 9.95
N PRO A 89 6.45 -7.18 10.66
CA PRO A 89 5.37 -6.36 10.09
C PRO A 89 5.88 -4.92 9.91
N VAL A 90 5.58 -4.33 8.77
CA VAL A 90 5.99 -2.97 8.40
C VAL A 90 4.83 -2.23 7.76
N ILE A 91 4.79 -0.92 8.00
CA ILE A 91 3.94 0.03 7.28
C ILE A 91 4.88 1.09 6.72
N GLU A 92 4.90 1.24 5.40
CA GLU A 92 5.77 2.20 4.71
C GLU A 92 4.98 3.10 3.76
N ASN A 93 5.39 4.36 3.64
CA ASN A 93 4.82 5.27 2.66
C ASN A 93 5.46 4.99 1.29
N ILE A 94 4.66 4.52 0.33
CA ILE A 94 5.16 4.07 -0.98
C ILE A 94 5.24 5.18 -2.01
N LEU A 95 4.50 6.27 -1.83
CA LEU A 95 4.57 7.45 -2.70
C LEU A 95 5.38 8.60 -2.10
N GLY A 96 5.91 8.42 -0.89
CA GLY A 96 6.73 9.40 -0.18
C GLY A 96 8.10 9.55 -0.84
N ILE A 97 8.15 10.21 -2.00
CA ILE A 97 9.39 10.58 -2.69
C ILE A 97 10.17 11.49 -1.75
N LYS A 98 11.08 10.88 -0.98
CA LYS A 98 12.10 11.62 -0.26
C LYS A 98 13.14 12.02 -1.30
N LYS A 99 13.51 13.29 -1.35
CA LYS A 99 14.68 13.73 -2.14
C LYS A 99 15.86 12.86 -1.73
N SER A 100 16.28 11.96 -2.61
CA SER A 100 17.54 11.25 -2.44
C SER A 100 18.65 12.23 -2.77
N VAL A 101 19.61 12.36 -1.86
CA VAL A 101 20.84 13.12 -2.14
C VAL A 101 21.76 12.18 -2.91
N SER A 102 21.46 12.00 -4.19
CA SER A 102 22.36 11.32 -5.13
C SER A 102 23.27 12.36 -5.79
N PRO A 103 24.54 12.02 -6.09
CA PRO A 103 25.39 12.90 -6.88
C PRO A 103 24.68 13.21 -8.20
N LYS A 104 24.59 14.50 -8.53
CA LYS A 104 23.93 14.99 -9.73
C LYS A 104 24.62 14.35 -10.94
N LYS A 105 23.89 13.49 -11.64
CA LYS A 105 24.27 12.97 -12.95
C LYS A 105 23.52 13.78 -13.98
N ASP A 106 24.23 14.31 -14.97
CA ASP A 106 23.61 14.99 -16.09
C ASP A 106 23.15 13.91 -17.09
N TYR A 107 21.84 13.84 -17.31
CA TYR A 107 21.23 12.94 -18.28
C TYR A 107 20.77 13.77 -19.48
N ILE A 108 21.08 13.31 -20.69
CA ILE A 108 20.39 13.76 -21.89
C ILE A 108 19.08 12.97 -21.94
N LEU A 109 17.97 13.63 -21.67
CA LEU A 109 16.63 13.08 -21.81
C LEU A 109 16.14 13.43 -23.21
N GLU A 110 15.99 12.43 -24.06
CA GLU A 110 15.27 12.60 -25.31
C GLU A 110 13.78 12.42 -24.99
N PRO A 111 12.92 13.45 -25.18
CA PRO A 111 11.52 13.17 -25.50
C PRO A 111 11.52 12.54 -26.91
N ASP A 112 10.69 11.54 -27.20
CA ASP A 112 9.27 11.76 -27.38
C ASP A 112 8.43 10.54 -26.94
N LEU A 113 7.49 10.78 -26.02
CA LEU A 113 6.10 10.30 -26.03
C LEU A 113 5.33 10.93 -24.86
#